data_AF-A0A7Y8LEE6-F1
#
_entry.id   AF-A0A7Y8LEE6-F1
#
_cell.length_a   1.000
_cell.length_b   1.000
_cell.length_c   1.000
_cell.angle_alpha   90.00
_cell.angle_beta   90.00
_cell.angle_gamma   90.00
#
_symmetry.space_group_name_H-M   'P 1'
#
loop_
_entity.id
_entity.type
_entity.pdbx_description
1 polymer ?
#
loop_
_entity_poly.entity_id
_entity_poly.type
_entity_poly.pdbx_seq_one_letter_code
_entity_poly.pdbx_strand_id
1 'polypeptide(L)'
;MRSWLMIILVLVVGVPSAQSKQPQVEIVKMPAQIGTRYFDPNRPPRDRPPLTGPEEAVRAGGFLSDASVGGQIMQTDAMHAKATINRIKVTLQLNLTTWLPNNPQKRIVEHAEGHRQISEYYYRNAEVIARRIAEPYLGKLIDVSGPDLRNVLSTAIDKIAEEITNEYQRQMSVETTQDRYDTITEHSRKEIPVPEAVAQALKETYPDPAKSTVALVDHPEYLAWKNFAPGAKVVYAARYWTLADPNNFLAGPITSLKAYQLRAINAEKIRLWFSEAPTDRYGRPMPPNQWEETIAAQYDPGDDPLANQSRSAQLLTIFHQAGNLAMGVHPNTVPIETGEDTIEVNGARIATHWESATYAYDALVWPTFKNCRLVIKLWTSDTVPTGLVRKTEERTCPLNRDQLARVMVETSLQSFEGFTPVVGR
;
A
#
# COMPACT_ATOMS: atom_id res chain seq x y z
N MET A 1 12.58 4.18 -46.97
CA MET A 1 12.00 5.52 -46.84
C MET A 1 10.50 5.41 -47.09
N ARG A 2 9.67 5.45 -46.05
CA ARG A 2 8.21 5.40 -46.18
C ARG A 2 7.64 6.71 -45.64
N SER A 3 7.24 7.59 -46.55
CA SER A 3 6.58 8.86 -46.26
C SER A 3 5.17 8.60 -45.75
N TRP A 4 4.85 9.15 -44.58
CA TRP A 4 3.49 9.22 -44.06
C TRP A 4 2.91 10.59 -44.37
N LEU A 5 1.79 10.61 -45.10
CA LEU A 5 0.96 11.78 -45.35
C LEU A 5 0.23 12.14 -44.05
N MET A 6 0.48 13.33 -43.49
CA MET A 6 -0.33 13.88 -42.40
C MET A 6 -1.49 14.69 -42.99
N ILE A 7 -2.72 14.25 -42.70
CA ILE A 7 -3.95 15.02 -42.92
C ILE A 7 -4.12 15.94 -41.71
N ILE A 8 -4.15 17.26 -41.94
CA ILE A 8 -4.48 18.26 -40.92
C ILE A 8 -5.99 18.46 -40.94
N LEU A 9 -6.66 18.01 -39.88
CA LEU A 9 -8.06 18.33 -39.59
C LEU A 9 -8.07 19.49 -38.58
N VAL A 10 -8.56 20.67 -38.99
CA VAL A 10 -8.75 21.82 -38.09
C VAL A 10 -10.11 21.67 -37.40
N LEU A 11 -10.07 21.27 -36.14
CA LEU A 11 -11.23 21.19 -35.26
C LEU A 11 -11.20 22.43 -34.34
N VAL A 12 -12.17 23.33 -34.53
CA VAL A 12 -12.40 24.47 -33.63
C VAL A 12 -13.10 23.90 -32.39
N VAL A 13 -12.34 23.75 -31.29
CA VAL A 13 -12.86 23.36 -29.97
C VAL A 13 -12.77 24.56 -29.05
N GLY A 14 -13.88 24.87 -28.37
CA GLY A 14 -14.01 25.96 -27.41
C GLY A 14 -12.94 25.91 -26.32
N VAL A 15 -12.53 27.10 -25.88
CA VAL A 15 -11.49 27.34 -24.86
C VAL A 15 -11.85 26.59 -23.58
N PRO A 16 -11.11 25.55 -23.18
CA PRO A 16 -11.26 24.99 -21.85
C PRO A 16 -10.71 26.00 -20.85
N SER A 17 -11.49 26.32 -19.82
CA SER A 17 -11.02 27.03 -18.63
C SER A 17 -9.67 26.44 -18.22
N ALA A 18 -8.63 27.27 -18.22
CA ALA A 18 -7.30 26.93 -17.77
C ALA A 18 -7.36 26.60 -16.27
N GLN A 19 -7.69 25.35 -15.96
CA GLN A 19 -7.50 24.78 -14.65
C GLN A 19 -5.99 24.77 -14.44
N SER A 20 -5.48 25.82 -13.81
CA SER A 20 -4.09 25.94 -13.36
C SER A 20 -3.78 24.69 -12.54
N LYS A 21 -3.15 23.69 -13.18
CA LYS A 21 -2.66 22.51 -12.48
C LYS A 21 -1.80 23.00 -11.32
N GLN A 22 -2.13 22.56 -10.10
CA GLN A 22 -1.38 22.93 -8.91
C GLN A 22 0.11 22.60 -9.09
N PRO A 23 1.00 23.34 -8.42
CA PRO A 23 2.41 23.02 -8.44
C PRO A 23 2.64 21.56 -8.03
N GLN A 24 3.30 20.78 -8.88
CA GLN A 24 3.42 19.33 -8.66
C GLN A 24 4.76 18.77 -9.15
N VAL A 25 5.29 17.82 -8.38
CA VAL A 25 6.32 16.88 -8.81
C VAL A 25 5.64 15.56 -9.18
N GLU A 26 5.71 15.22 -10.47
CA GLU A 26 5.16 14.00 -11.04
C GLU A 26 6.30 13.03 -11.36
N ILE A 27 6.31 11.85 -10.74
CA ILE A 27 7.26 10.79 -11.09
C ILE A 27 6.49 9.74 -11.89
N VAL A 28 6.95 9.46 -13.11
CA VAL A 28 6.38 8.44 -13.99
C VAL A 28 7.37 7.31 -14.12
N LYS A 29 7.14 6.24 -13.35
CA LYS A 29 7.97 5.03 -13.39
C LYS A 29 7.35 4.00 -14.33
N MET A 30 8.05 3.70 -15.42
CA MET A 30 7.60 2.70 -16.39
C MET A 30 7.83 1.28 -15.84
N PRO A 31 7.06 0.27 -16.27
CA PRO A 31 7.40 -1.13 -15.97
C PRO A 31 8.81 -1.45 -16.45
N ALA A 32 9.56 -2.26 -15.67
CA ALA A 32 10.88 -2.71 -16.07
C ALA A 32 10.77 -3.61 -17.31
N GLN A 33 11.56 -3.33 -18.34
CA GLN A 33 11.66 -4.15 -19.54
C GLN A 33 12.88 -5.05 -19.41
N ILE A 34 12.65 -6.33 -19.10
CA ILE A 34 13.71 -7.30 -18.87
C ILE A 34 13.58 -8.42 -19.88
N GLY A 35 14.67 -8.68 -20.60
CA GLY A 35 14.74 -9.75 -21.59
C GLY A 35 16.02 -10.55 -21.49
N THR A 36 15.99 -11.72 -22.11
CA THR A 36 17.16 -12.58 -22.29
C THR A 36 17.31 -12.92 -23.78
N ARG A 37 18.53 -12.81 -24.30
CA ARG A 37 18.90 -13.19 -25.67
C ARG A 37 20.00 -14.22 -25.62
N TYR A 38 19.91 -15.22 -26.48
CA TYR A 38 20.93 -16.25 -26.62
C TYR A 38 21.80 -15.98 -27.85
N PHE A 39 23.07 -16.35 -27.81
CA PHE A 39 24.00 -16.17 -28.93
C PHE A 39 24.94 -17.37 -29.12
N ASP A 40 25.41 -17.57 -30.35
CA ASP A 40 26.50 -18.50 -30.66
C ASP A 40 27.85 -17.81 -30.36
N PRO A 41 28.67 -18.32 -29.42
CA PRO A 41 29.98 -17.73 -29.10
C PRO A 41 30.93 -17.64 -30.30
N ASN A 42 30.79 -18.53 -31.28
CA ASN A 42 31.64 -18.54 -32.48
C ASN A 42 31.17 -17.53 -33.55
N ARG A 43 29.94 -17.02 -33.42
CA ARG A 43 29.30 -16.09 -34.36
C ARG A 43 28.40 -15.10 -33.60
N PRO A 44 28.96 -14.29 -32.68
CA PRO A 44 28.15 -13.40 -31.86
C PRO A 44 27.45 -12.33 -32.70
N PRO A 45 26.19 -11.96 -32.36
CA PRO A 45 25.50 -10.84 -32.98
C PRO A 45 26.27 -9.53 -32.85
N ARG A 46 26.19 -8.68 -33.89
CA ARG A 46 26.91 -7.39 -33.92
C ARG A 46 26.42 -6.38 -32.89
N ASP A 47 25.16 -6.50 -32.46
CA ASP A 47 24.50 -5.63 -31.49
C ASP A 47 24.71 -6.07 -30.03
N ARG A 48 25.37 -7.21 -29.80
CA ARG A 48 25.73 -7.65 -28.46
C ARG A 48 26.93 -6.83 -27.94
N PRO A 49 26.90 -6.34 -26.69
CA PRO A 49 28.09 -5.73 -26.09
C PRO A 49 29.30 -6.69 -26.09
N PRO A 50 30.53 -6.15 -26.09
CA PRO A 50 31.72 -6.96 -25.86
C PRO A 50 31.67 -7.62 -24.49
N LEU A 51 32.22 -8.84 -24.38
CA LEU A 51 32.46 -9.48 -23.08
C LEU A 51 33.76 -8.92 -22.51
N THR A 52 33.82 -8.74 -21.19
CA THR A 52 35.02 -8.25 -20.50
C THR A 52 35.61 -9.35 -19.62
N GLY A 53 36.94 -9.55 -19.70
CA GLY A 53 37.62 -10.53 -18.85
C GLY A 53 37.16 -11.99 -19.08
N PRO A 54 36.97 -12.79 -18.02
CA PRO A 54 36.60 -14.21 -18.10
C PRO A 54 35.09 -14.45 -18.28
N GLU A 55 34.30 -13.41 -18.55
CA GLU A 55 32.84 -13.50 -18.64
C GLU A 55 32.38 -14.28 -19.87
N GLU A 56 31.40 -15.16 -19.68
CA GLU A 56 30.72 -15.89 -20.77
C GLU A 56 29.37 -15.28 -21.14
N ALA A 57 28.84 -14.39 -20.29
CA ALA A 57 27.57 -13.70 -20.43
C ALA A 57 27.75 -12.21 -20.13
N VAL A 58 26.93 -11.36 -20.74
CA VAL A 58 26.93 -9.91 -20.47
C VAL A 58 25.52 -9.40 -20.34
N ARG A 59 25.31 -8.48 -19.40
CA ARG A 59 24.08 -7.71 -19.33
C ARG A 59 24.28 -6.37 -20.03
N ALA A 60 23.36 -6.06 -20.93
CA ALA A 60 23.29 -4.79 -21.63
C ALA A 60 22.07 -4.01 -21.15
N GLY A 61 22.20 -2.70 -21.01
CA GLY A 61 21.09 -1.82 -20.65
C GLY A 61 21.42 -0.94 -19.46
N GLY A 62 20.40 -0.36 -18.86
CA GLY A 62 20.60 0.55 -17.74
C GLY A 62 19.33 1.24 -17.27
N PHE A 63 19.53 2.16 -16.33
CA PHE A 63 18.50 3.03 -15.81
C PHE A 63 18.43 4.27 -16.70
N LEU A 64 17.27 4.52 -17.28
CA LEU A 64 17.00 5.75 -18.01
C LEU A 64 16.18 6.66 -17.11
N SER A 65 16.57 7.93 -17.09
CA SER A 65 15.86 8.99 -16.40
C SER A 65 15.80 10.21 -17.30
N ASP A 66 14.61 10.79 -17.41
CA ASP A 66 14.37 12.01 -18.19
C ASP A 66 13.52 12.96 -17.35
N ALA A 67 14.11 14.08 -16.95
CA ALA A 67 13.41 15.13 -16.25
C ALA A 67 12.92 16.20 -17.24
N SER A 68 11.73 16.72 -17.01
CA SER A 68 11.19 17.88 -17.71
C SER A 68 10.66 18.86 -16.66
N VAL A 69 10.99 20.13 -16.85
CA VAL A 69 10.71 21.19 -15.87
C VAL A 69 9.86 22.26 -16.55
N GLY A 70 8.92 22.82 -15.80
CA GLY A 70 8.06 23.91 -16.22
C GLY A 70 8.04 25.01 -15.16
N GLY A 71 7.95 26.25 -15.61
CA GLY A 71 7.88 27.42 -14.75
C GLY A 71 6.85 28.43 -15.22
N GLN A 72 6.35 29.21 -14.27
CA GLN A 72 5.50 30.36 -14.54
C GLN A 72 6.35 31.63 -14.56
N ILE A 73 6.24 32.40 -15.64
CA ILE A 73 7.02 33.61 -15.87
C ILE A 73 6.24 34.83 -15.39
N MET A 74 6.95 35.73 -14.72
CA MET A 74 6.54 37.08 -14.42
C MET A 74 7.59 38.04 -14.98
N GLN A 75 7.30 38.60 -16.16
CA GLN A 75 8.18 39.59 -16.79
C GLN A 75 8.15 40.89 -15.98
N THR A 76 9.33 41.43 -15.67
CA THR A 76 9.47 42.68 -14.91
C THR A 76 9.73 43.87 -15.83
N ASP A 77 10.46 43.67 -16.92
CA ASP A 77 10.64 44.66 -18.00
C ASP A 77 11.02 43.97 -19.33
N ALA A 78 11.39 44.74 -20.36
CA ALA A 78 11.71 44.24 -21.69
C ALA A 78 12.87 43.22 -21.73
N MET A 79 13.77 43.25 -20.75
CA MET A 79 14.98 42.43 -20.70
C MET A 79 15.07 41.59 -19.42
N HIS A 80 14.14 41.71 -18.47
CA HIS A 80 14.17 40.99 -17.20
C HIS A 80 12.85 40.28 -16.91
N ALA A 81 12.94 39.07 -16.35
CA ALA A 81 11.80 38.33 -15.82
C ALA A 81 12.21 37.48 -14.62
N LYS A 82 11.23 37.13 -13.80
CA LYS A 82 11.34 36.07 -12.80
C LYS A 82 10.53 34.87 -13.26
N ALA A 83 11.01 33.66 -13.03
CA ALA A 83 10.19 32.47 -13.19
C ALA A 83 10.17 31.63 -11.92
N THR A 84 9.00 31.12 -11.56
CA THR A 84 8.82 30.18 -10.46
C THR A 84 8.63 28.80 -11.04
N ILE A 85 9.49 27.85 -10.67
CA ILE A 85 9.31 26.46 -11.07
C ILE A 85 8.04 25.92 -10.41
N ASN A 86 7.08 25.48 -11.22
CA ASN A 86 5.79 25.00 -10.70
C ASN A 86 5.45 23.60 -11.23
N ARG A 87 6.25 23.04 -12.13
CA ARG A 87 6.04 21.68 -12.61
C ARG A 87 7.35 20.98 -12.81
N ILE A 88 7.46 19.77 -12.26
CA ILE A 88 8.58 18.89 -12.55
C ILE A 88 7.97 17.52 -12.86
N LYS A 89 8.39 16.93 -13.98
CA LYS A 89 8.04 15.56 -14.32
C LYS A 89 9.32 14.78 -14.56
N VAL A 90 9.50 13.67 -13.84
CA VAL A 90 10.63 12.76 -14.04
C VAL A 90 10.11 11.43 -14.54
N THR A 91 10.55 10.99 -15.71
CA THR A 91 10.23 9.68 -16.28
C THR A 91 11.38 8.72 -16.01
N LEU A 92 11.08 7.56 -15.43
CA LEU A 92 12.06 6.53 -15.07
C LEU A 92 11.78 5.25 -15.85
N GLN A 93 12.84 4.62 -16.36
CA GLN A 93 12.75 3.33 -17.06
C GLN A 93 13.93 2.44 -16.67
N LEU A 94 13.70 1.13 -16.63
CA LEU A 94 14.74 0.12 -16.53
C LEU A 94 14.63 -0.80 -17.74
N ASN A 95 15.65 -0.79 -18.59
CA ASN A 95 15.72 -1.68 -19.75
C ASN A 95 16.95 -2.57 -19.59
N LEU A 96 16.76 -3.87 -19.43
CA LEU A 96 17.83 -4.85 -19.28
C LEU A 96 17.68 -5.98 -20.30
N THR A 97 18.78 -6.30 -20.98
CA THR A 97 18.91 -7.48 -21.81
C THR A 97 20.07 -8.33 -21.32
N THR A 98 19.78 -9.55 -20.91
CA THR A 98 20.80 -10.54 -20.53
C THR A 98 21.22 -11.31 -21.78
N TRP A 99 22.49 -11.29 -22.14
CA TRP A 99 23.03 -12.06 -23.25
C TRP A 99 23.73 -13.31 -22.73
N LEU A 100 23.19 -14.48 -23.07
CA LEU A 100 23.72 -15.78 -22.68
C LEU A 100 24.24 -16.54 -23.91
N PRO A 101 25.31 -17.33 -23.80
CA PRO A 101 25.71 -18.23 -24.87
C PRO A 101 24.66 -19.33 -25.05
N ASN A 102 24.62 -19.96 -26.22
CA ASN A 102 23.79 -21.15 -26.44
C ASN A 102 24.22 -22.27 -25.48
N ASN A 103 23.25 -22.91 -24.82
CA ASN A 103 23.47 -23.95 -23.80
C ASN A 103 24.39 -23.48 -22.65
N PRO A 104 24.04 -22.37 -21.96
CA PRO A 104 24.89 -21.84 -20.91
C PRO A 104 24.96 -22.83 -19.75
N GLN A 105 26.11 -22.88 -19.07
CA GLN A 105 26.21 -23.63 -17.82
C GLN A 105 25.28 -23.02 -16.78
N LYS A 106 24.67 -23.86 -15.93
CA LYS A 106 23.69 -23.43 -14.91
C LYS A 106 24.21 -22.27 -14.06
N ARG A 107 25.47 -22.35 -13.60
CA ARG A 107 26.12 -21.31 -12.79
C ARG A 107 26.18 -19.93 -13.47
N ILE A 108 26.30 -19.89 -14.80
CA ILE A 108 26.35 -18.64 -15.56
C ILE A 108 24.96 -18.00 -15.60
N VAL A 109 23.92 -18.82 -15.78
CA VAL A 109 22.52 -18.37 -15.73
C VAL A 109 22.20 -17.81 -14.34
N GLU A 110 22.60 -18.53 -13.30
CA GLU A 110 22.41 -18.12 -11.90
C GLU A 110 23.17 -16.81 -11.57
N HIS A 111 24.43 -16.68 -12.01
CA HIS A 111 25.20 -15.43 -11.84
C HIS A 111 24.55 -14.24 -12.54
N ALA A 112 24.14 -14.41 -13.80
CA ALA A 112 23.44 -13.36 -14.54
C ALA A 112 22.12 -12.97 -13.86
N GLU A 113 21.41 -13.94 -13.29
CA GLU A 113 20.20 -13.72 -12.50
C GLU A 113 20.47 -12.89 -11.24
N GLY A 114 21.61 -13.07 -10.57
CA GLY A 114 22.01 -12.23 -9.43
C GLY A 114 22.15 -10.75 -9.78
N HIS A 115 22.83 -10.44 -10.89
CA HIS A 115 22.87 -9.07 -11.40
C HIS A 115 21.45 -8.50 -11.66
N ARG A 116 20.45 -9.35 -11.96
CA ARG A 116 19.09 -8.91 -12.36
C ARG A 116 18.39 -8.42 -11.10
N GLN A 117 18.49 -9.24 -10.06
CA GLN A 117 17.96 -8.96 -8.74
C GLN A 117 18.54 -7.66 -8.17
N ILE A 118 19.84 -7.39 -8.38
CA ILE A 118 20.48 -6.13 -7.99
C ILE A 118 19.84 -4.95 -8.74
N SER A 119 19.75 -4.99 -10.07
CA SER A 119 19.13 -3.90 -10.83
C SER A 119 17.65 -3.69 -10.46
N GLU A 120 16.89 -4.75 -10.26
CA GLU A 120 15.49 -4.65 -9.84
C GLU A 120 15.34 -4.08 -8.43
N TYR A 121 16.25 -4.41 -7.51
CA TYR A 121 16.29 -3.85 -6.17
C TYR A 121 16.42 -2.33 -6.21
N TYR A 122 17.38 -1.81 -6.97
CA TYR A 122 17.54 -0.36 -7.17
C TYR A 122 16.32 0.25 -7.85
N TYR A 123 15.78 -0.41 -8.89
CA TYR A 123 14.62 0.11 -9.59
C TYR A 123 13.38 0.19 -8.72
N ARG A 124 13.20 -0.72 -7.75
CA ARG A 124 12.11 -0.66 -6.77
C ARG A 124 12.06 0.71 -6.08
N ASN A 125 13.22 1.24 -5.69
CA ASN A 125 13.37 2.48 -4.93
C ASN A 125 13.58 3.74 -5.79
N ALA A 126 13.66 3.59 -7.11
CA ALA A 126 13.96 4.66 -8.06
C ALA A 126 13.05 5.90 -7.93
N GLU A 127 11.75 5.70 -7.67
CA GLU A 127 10.81 6.81 -7.51
C GLU A 127 11.13 7.68 -6.29
N VAL A 128 11.46 7.06 -5.15
CA VAL A 128 11.76 7.77 -3.90
C VAL A 128 12.99 8.66 -4.09
N ILE A 129 14.03 8.14 -4.75
CA ILE A 129 15.25 8.90 -5.07
C ILE A 129 14.91 10.07 -6.00
N ALA A 130 14.23 9.81 -7.11
CA ALA A 130 13.88 10.84 -8.09
C ALA A 130 13.03 11.96 -7.48
N ARG A 131 12.05 11.60 -6.65
CA ARG A 131 11.21 12.55 -5.93
C ARG A 131 12.02 13.43 -4.98
N ARG A 132 12.85 12.82 -4.13
CA ARG A 132 13.73 13.53 -3.19
C ARG A 132 14.66 14.53 -3.88
N ILE A 133 15.15 14.19 -5.08
CA ILE A 133 16.01 15.07 -5.89
C ILE A 133 15.20 16.22 -6.52
N ALA A 134 14.00 15.93 -7.02
CA ALA A 134 13.17 16.89 -7.74
C ALA A 134 12.46 17.91 -6.83
N GLU A 135 11.95 17.48 -5.68
CA GLU A 135 11.15 18.31 -4.76
C GLU A 135 11.80 19.64 -4.36
N PRO A 136 13.10 19.72 -4.04
CA PRO A 136 13.76 20.99 -3.70
C PRO A 136 13.75 22.05 -4.81
N TYR A 137 13.52 21.65 -6.07
CA TYR A 137 13.43 22.59 -7.18
C TYR A 137 12.02 23.17 -7.34
N LEU A 138 10.98 22.53 -6.80
CA LEU A 138 9.61 23.04 -6.89
C LEU A 138 9.47 24.34 -6.07
N GLY A 139 8.89 25.37 -6.68
CA GLY A 139 8.75 26.70 -6.08
C GLY A 139 10.01 27.56 -6.15
N LYS A 140 11.14 27.03 -6.64
CA LYS A 140 12.38 27.79 -6.80
C LYS A 140 12.16 28.96 -7.76
N LEU A 141 12.58 30.15 -7.33
CA LEU A 141 12.60 31.36 -8.14
C LEU A 141 13.92 31.42 -8.93
N ILE A 142 13.82 31.70 -10.23
CA ILE A 142 14.95 32.00 -11.10
C ILE A 142 14.78 33.40 -11.68
N ASP A 143 15.81 34.22 -11.56
CA ASP A 143 15.89 35.52 -12.22
C ASP A 143 16.55 35.30 -13.59
N VAL A 144 15.91 35.77 -14.66
CA VAL A 144 16.43 35.68 -16.03
C VAL A 144 16.54 37.07 -16.65
N SER A 145 17.63 37.30 -17.39
CA SER A 145 17.89 38.56 -18.08
C SER A 145 18.45 38.30 -19.47
N GLY A 146 17.94 39.03 -20.46
CA GLY A 146 18.46 38.97 -21.83
C GLY A 146 17.51 39.57 -22.88
N PRO A 147 18.01 39.78 -24.10
CA PRO A 147 17.22 40.34 -25.20
C PRO A 147 16.15 39.36 -25.73
N ASP A 148 16.30 38.05 -25.47
CA ASP A 148 15.30 37.02 -25.74
C ASP A 148 15.02 36.22 -24.47
N LEU A 149 14.08 36.74 -23.66
CA LEU A 149 13.68 36.13 -22.39
C LEU A 149 13.16 34.70 -22.54
N ARG A 150 12.58 34.34 -23.70
CA ARG A 150 12.04 33.00 -23.94
C ARG A 150 13.18 32.00 -24.06
N ASN A 151 14.18 32.32 -24.88
CA ASN A 151 15.34 31.45 -25.06
C ASN A 151 16.13 31.31 -23.75
N VAL A 152 16.40 32.42 -23.05
CA VAL A 152 17.12 32.41 -21.77
C VAL A 152 16.41 31.54 -20.72
N LEU A 153 15.08 31.65 -20.63
CA LEU A 153 14.32 30.82 -19.71
C LEU A 153 14.35 29.33 -20.10
N SER A 154 14.18 29.01 -21.39
CA SER A 154 14.26 27.60 -21.84
C SER A 154 15.58 26.99 -21.42
N THR A 155 16.70 27.67 -21.70
CA THR A 155 18.04 27.21 -21.29
C THR A 155 18.17 27.03 -19.77
N ALA A 156 17.61 27.96 -18.98
CA ALA A 156 17.65 27.85 -17.51
C ALA A 156 16.85 26.65 -16.98
N ILE A 157 15.67 26.40 -17.55
CA ILE A 157 14.80 25.26 -17.20
C ILE A 157 15.44 23.94 -17.64
N ASP A 158 16.00 23.88 -18.85
CA ASP A 158 16.70 22.71 -19.39
C ASP A 158 17.90 22.34 -18.51
N LYS A 159 18.63 23.34 -18.01
CA LYS A 159 19.71 23.12 -17.06
C LYS A 159 19.23 22.48 -15.75
N ILE A 160 18.09 22.90 -15.20
CA ILE A 160 17.52 22.28 -13.99
C ILE A 160 17.12 20.82 -14.26
N ALA A 161 16.51 20.55 -15.42
CA ALA A 161 16.17 19.19 -15.81
C ALA A 161 17.42 18.29 -15.93
N GLU A 162 18.50 18.82 -16.52
CA GLU A 162 19.79 18.15 -16.60
C GLU A 162 20.40 17.90 -15.21
N GLU A 163 20.35 18.89 -14.30
CA GLU A 163 20.82 18.76 -12.92
C GLU A 163 20.06 17.63 -12.17
N ILE A 164 18.74 17.57 -12.28
CA ILE A 164 17.92 16.50 -11.68
C ILE A 164 18.30 15.13 -12.26
N THR A 165 18.45 15.04 -13.59
CA THR A 165 18.77 13.80 -14.30
C THR A 165 20.16 13.28 -13.90
N ASN A 166 21.16 14.16 -13.88
CA ASN A 166 22.53 13.81 -13.50
C ASN A 166 22.63 13.41 -12.03
N GLU A 167 21.93 14.12 -11.14
CA GLU A 167 21.90 13.78 -9.72
C GLU A 167 21.25 12.41 -9.47
N TYR A 168 20.17 12.11 -10.20
CA TYR A 168 19.53 10.80 -10.13
C TYR A 168 20.49 9.68 -10.56
N GLN A 169 21.16 9.85 -11.70
CA GLN A 169 22.17 8.87 -12.16
C GLN A 169 23.30 8.70 -11.15
N ARG A 170 23.77 9.80 -10.53
CA ARG A 170 24.79 9.75 -9.49
C ARG A 170 24.36 8.96 -8.25
N GLN A 171 23.12 9.12 -7.81
CA GLN A 171 22.60 8.40 -6.63
C GLN A 171 22.23 6.93 -6.93
N MET A 172 22.07 6.58 -8.21
CA MET A 172 21.83 5.20 -8.66
C MET A 172 23.16 4.46 -8.87
N SER A 173 23.86 4.16 -7.77
CA SER A 173 25.17 3.47 -7.74
C SER A 173 25.09 1.96 -8.05
N VAL A 174 24.32 1.59 -9.07
CA VAL A 174 24.07 0.19 -9.42
C VAL A 174 25.34 -0.49 -9.90
N GLU A 175 26.09 0.14 -10.80
CA GLU A 175 27.33 -0.41 -11.35
C GLU A 175 28.33 -0.78 -10.25
N THR A 176 28.53 0.09 -9.27
CA THR A 176 29.40 -0.20 -8.10
C THR A 176 28.93 -1.43 -7.31
N THR A 177 27.63 -1.70 -7.26
CA THR A 177 27.09 -2.90 -6.61
C THR A 177 27.27 -4.14 -7.49
N GLN A 178 27.11 -3.99 -8.81
CA GLN A 178 27.35 -5.07 -9.78
C GLN A 178 28.82 -5.50 -9.75
N ASP A 179 29.77 -4.56 -9.80
CA ASP A 179 31.22 -4.83 -9.71
C ASP A 179 31.58 -5.59 -8.42
N ARG A 180 30.92 -5.22 -7.32
CA ARG A 180 31.10 -5.88 -6.04
C ARG A 180 30.52 -7.30 -6.05
N TYR A 181 29.35 -7.49 -6.64
CA TYR A 181 28.76 -8.80 -6.83
C TYR A 181 29.66 -9.71 -7.67
N ASP A 182 30.25 -9.18 -8.75
CA ASP A 182 31.27 -9.88 -9.55
C ASP A 182 32.50 -10.24 -8.71
N THR A 183 32.96 -9.33 -7.86
CA THR A 183 34.08 -9.60 -6.95
C THR A 183 33.74 -10.71 -5.95
N ILE A 184 32.55 -10.69 -5.35
CA ILE A 184 32.10 -11.68 -4.35
C ILE A 184 32.01 -13.09 -4.96
N THR A 185 31.52 -13.17 -6.19
CA THR A 185 31.29 -14.44 -6.93
C THR A 185 32.50 -14.85 -7.79
N GLU A 186 33.54 -14.02 -7.85
CA GLU A 186 34.68 -14.14 -8.77
C GLU A 186 34.25 -14.33 -10.22
N HIS A 187 33.27 -13.54 -10.68
CA HIS A 187 32.58 -13.68 -11.97
C HIS A 187 32.07 -15.12 -12.17
N SER A 188 31.20 -15.59 -11.27
CA SER A 188 30.60 -16.94 -11.23
C SER A 188 31.51 -18.14 -10.93
N ARG A 189 32.81 -17.93 -10.68
CA ARG A 189 33.77 -19.03 -10.43
C ARG A 189 33.70 -19.58 -9.00
N LYS A 190 33.26 -18.77 -8.04
CA LYS A 190 33.11 -19.15 -6.65
C LYS A 190 31.72 -19.76 -6.40
N GLU A 191 31.67 -20.91 -5.73
CA GLU A 191 30.42 -21.53 -5.32
C GLU A 191 29.84 -20.79 -4.10
N ILE A 192 28.95 -19.83 -4.37
CA ILE A 192 28.16 -19.11 -3.38
C ILE A 192 26.70 -19.03 -3.87
N PRO A 193 25.70 -19.29 -3.01
CA PRO A 193 24.31 -19.11 -3.42
C PRO A 193 24.04 -17.67 -3.86
N VAL A 194 23.42 -17.50 -5.03
CA VAL A 194 23.13 -16.19 -5.62
C VAL A 194 22.40 -15.24 -4.65
N PRO A 195 21.36 -15.65 -3.91
CA PRO A 195 20.67 -14.74 -2.98
C PRO A 195 21.58 -14.19 -1.87
N GLU A 196 22.53 -15.01 -1.40
CA GLU A 196 23.50 -14.61 -0.37
C GLU A 196 24.52 -13.62 -0.93
N ALA A 197 25.07 -13.90 -2.11
CA ALA A 197 26.00 -12.99 -2.80
C ALA A 197 25.34 -11.65 -3.14
N VAL A 198 24.07 -11.64 -3.59
CA VAL A 198 23.29 -10.43 -3.83
C VAL A 198 23.08 -9.64 -2.53
N ALA A 199 22.67 -10.31 -1.45
CA ALA A 199 22.50 -9.66 -0.14
C ALA A 199 23.81 -9.05 0.37
N GLN A 200 24.93 -9.76 0.22
CA GLN A 200 26.25 -9.25 0.59
C GLN A 200 26.66 -8.04 -0.27
N ALA A 201 26.40 -8.07 -1.59
CA ALA A 201 26.70 -6.96 -2.48
C ALA A 201 25.90 -5.70 -2.10
N LEU A 202 24.63 -5.86 -1.72
CA LEU A 202 23.73 -4.75 -1.36
C LEU A 202 24.03 -4.15 0.03
N LYS A 203 24.63 -4.92 0.95
CA LYS A 203 24.77 -4.57 2.37
C LYS A 203 25.54 -3.26 2.66
N GLU A 204 26.47 -2.85 1.81
CA GLU A 204 27.32 -1.67 2.10
C GLU A 204 27.22 -0.54 1.06
N THR A 205 26.37 -0.68 0.03
CA THR A 205 26.24 0.34 -1.03
C THR A 205 25.01 1.23 -0.85
N TYR A 206 24.00 0.74 -0.13
CA TYR A 206 22.81 1.51 0.16
C TYR A 206 22.77 1.79 1.67
N PRO A 207 22.91 3.04 2.14
CA PRO A 207 22.31 3.36 3.43
C PRO A 207 20.84 3.02 3.26
N ASP A 208 20.36 2.05 4.03
CA ASP A 208 18.95 1.70 4.15
C ASP A 208 18.18 3.03 4.12
N PRO A 209 17.41 3.31 3.04
CA PRO A 209 17.14 4.66 2.55
C PRO A 209 16.72 5.50 3.74
N ALA A 210 17.64 6.37 4.24
CA ALA A 210 17.63 6.89 5.61
C ALA A 210 16.19 6.94 6.08
N LYS A 211 15.78 5.88 6.81
CA LYS A 211 14.37 5.47 6.96
C LYS A 211 13.63 6.76 7.10
N SER A 212 12.90 7.17 6.06
CA SER A 212 12.22 8.47 6.10
C SER A 212 11.58 8.46 7.48
N THR A 213 11.85 9.47 8.30
CA THR A 213 11.16 9.60 9.57
C THR A 213 9.72 9.93 9.23
N VAL A 214 9.05 9.02 8.53
CA VAL A 214 7.62 8.88 8.50
C VAL A 214 7.29 8.80 9.97
N ALA A 215 6.55 9.81 10.41
CA ALA A 215 6.05 9.83 11.76
C ALA A 215 5.26 8.53 11.92
N LEU A 216 5.87 7.55 12.60
CA LEU A 216 5.19 6.30 12.87
C LEU A 216 3.99 6.65 13.73
N VAL A 217 2.83 6.10 13.37
CA VAL A 217 1.61 6.31 14.11
C VAL A 217 1.36 5.09 14.99
N ASP A 218 0.79 5.31 16.18
CA ASP A 218 0.44 4.21 17.07
C ASP A 218 -0.59 3.29 16.38
N HIS A 219 -0.36 1.97 16.43
CA HIS A 219 -1.24 0.98 15.82
C HIS A 219 -2.62 1.00 16.52
N PRO A 220 -3.76 0.96 15.80
CA PRO A 220 -5.09 1.02 16.42
C PRO A 220 -5.30 -0.05 17.48
N GLU A 221 -4.84 -1.28 17.21
CA GLU A 221 -4.91 -2.37 18.19
C GLU A 221 -4.03 -2.10 19.41
N TYR A 222 -2.83 -1.53 19.22
CA TYR A 222 -1.99 -1.14 20.34
C TYR A 222 -2.68 -0.11 21.24
N LEU A 223 -3.26 0.94 20.65
CA LEU A 223 -4.00 1.97 21.38
C LEU A 223 -5.18 1.41 22.16
N ALA A 224 -5.91 0.44 21.56
CA ALA A 224 -7.07 -0.18 22.18
C ALA A 224 -6.70 -0.88 23.51
N TRP A 225 -5.51 -1.47 23.58
CA TRP A 225 -5.02 -2.20 24.76
C TRP A 225 -4.03 -1.42 25.65
N LYS A 226 -3.52 -0.26 25.21
CA LYS A 226 -2.46 0.53 25.90
C LYS A 226 -2.76 0.86 27.35
N ASN A 227 -4.04 1.02 27.68
CA ASN A 227 -4.52 1.38 29.02
C ASN A 227 -4.94 0.17 29.87
N PHE A 228 -4.68 -1.05 29.41
CA PHE A 228 -5.06 -2.29 30.09
C PHE A 228 -3.84 -3.04 30.62
N ALA A 229 -4.00 -3.69 31.77
CA ALA A 229 -2.94 -4.47 32.38
C ALA A 229 -2.81 -5.85 31.72
N PRO A 230 -1.61 -6.45 31.65
CA PRO A 230 -1.45 -7.86 31.29
C PRO A 230 -2.40 -8.74 32.10
N GLY A 231 -3.08 -9.66 31.42
CA GLY A 231 -4.16 -10.47 31.96
C GLY A 231 -5.56 -9.98 31.59
N ALA A 232 -5.72 -8.72 31.19
CA ALA A 232 -7.00 -8.19 30.70
C ALA A 232 -7.56 -9.05 29.56
N LYS A 233 -8.86 -9.29 29.58
CA LYS A 233 -9.52 -10.23 28.68
C LYS A 233 -10.87 -9.70 28.26
N VAL A 234 -11.21 -9.83 26.97
CA VAL A 234 -12.56 -9.61 26.44
C VAL A 234 -13.09 -10.88 25.81
N VAL A 235 -14.39 -11.10 25.92
CA VAL A 235 -15.09 -12.22 25.29
C VAL A 235 -16.29 -11.69 24.51
N TYR A 236 -16.39 -12.09 23.26
CA TYR A 236 -17.51 -11.80 22.37
C TYR A 236 -18.28 -13.07 22.06
N ALA A 237 -19.61 -12.96 22.00
CA ALA A 237 -20.47 -14.00 21.44
C ALA A 237 -21.03 -13.55 20.10
N ALA A 238 -20.95 -14.41 19.09
CA ALA A 238 -21.69 -14.28 17.86
C ALA A 238 -22.95 -15.14 17.89
N ARG A 239 -24.05 -14.67 17.30
CA ARG A 239 -25.28 -15.47 17.09
C ARG A 239 -26.00 -15.06 15.82
N TYR A 240 -26.75 -15.99 15.24
CA TYR A 240 -27.70 -15.69 14.17
C TYR A 240 -29.06 -15.32 14.77
N TRP A 241 -29.74 -14.42 14.10
CA TRP A 241 -31.11 -14.04 14.37
C TRP A 241 -31.97 -14.45 13.19
N THR A 242 -33.02 -15.23 13.47
CA THR A 242 -33.97 -15.71 12.47
C THR A 242 -35.25 -14.88 12.54
N LEU A 243 -35.83 -14.56 11.39
CA LEU A 243 -37.14 -13.92 11.33
C LEU A 243 -38.20 -14.83 11.98
N ALA A 244 -38.88 -14.33 13.00
CA ALA A 244 -40.11 -14.93 13.54
C ALA A 244 -41.32 -14.56 12.69
N ASP A 245 -41.37 -13.29 12.30
CA ASP A 245 -42.37 -12.65 11.47
C ASP A 245 -41.71 -11.49 10.71
N PRO A 246 -42.43 -10.75 9.83
CA PRO A 246 -41.82 -9.72 8.99
C PRO A 246 -41.05 -8.62 9.75
N ASN A 247 -41.38 -8.38 11.02
CA ASN A 247 -40.82 -7.27 11.81
C ASN A 247 -40.02 -7.74 13.02
N ASN A 248 -40.12 -9.01 13.43
CA ASN A 248 -39.47 -9.52 14.63
C ASN A 248 -38.42 -10.59 14.31
N PHE A 249 -37.27 -10.46 14.98
CA PHE A 249 -36.25 -11.48 14.99
C PHE A 249 -36.28 -12.25 16.31
N LEU A 250 -36.09 -13.56 16.23
CA LEU A 250 -35.77 -14.41 17.36
C LEU A 250 -34.26 -14.66 17.39
N ALA A 251 -33.68 -14.48 18.57
CA ALA A 251 -32.27 -14.81 18.80
C ALA A 251 -32.08 -16.33 18.73
N GLY A 252 -31.20 -16.77 17.84
CA GLY A 252 -30.73 -18.14 17.81
C GLY A 252 -29.69 -18.42 18.90
N PRO A 253 -29.20 -19.67 18.98
CA PRO A 253 -28.10 -20.02 19.87
C PRO A 253 -26.82 -19.24 19.49
N ILE A 254 -25.92 -19.10 20.48
CA ILE A 254 -24.57 -18.59 20.24
C ILE A 254 -23.86 -19.54 19.27
N THR A 255 -23.27 -18.98 18.21
CA THR A 255 -22.57 -19.72 17.16
C THR A 255 -21.05 -19.66 17.24
N SER A 256 -20.51 -18.69 17.95
CA SER A 256 -19.07 -18.59 18.21
C SER A 256 -18.80 -17.76 19.45
N LEU A 257 -17.80 -18.16 20.23
CA LEU A 257 -17.20 -17.34 21.28
C LEU A 257 -15.78 -16.97 20.87
N LYS A 258 -15.47 -15.68 20.84
CA LYS A 258 -14.12 -15.16 20.57
C LYS A 258 -13.59 -14.49 21.82
N ALA A 259 -12.40 -14.88 22.27
CA ALA A 259 -11.72 -14.26 23.40
C ALA A 259 -10.38 -13.69 22.96
N TYR A 260 -10.08 -12.49 23.47
CA TYR A 260 -8.81 -11.81 23.28
C TYR A 260 -8.24 -11.54 24.67
N GLN A 261 -7.01 -11.94 24.91
CA GLN A 261 -6.35 -11.75 26.19
C GLN A 261 -4.99 -11.07 26.01
N LEU A 262 -4.79 -9.98 26.75
CA LEU A 262 -3.53 -9.25 26.78
C LEU A 262 -2.48 -10.07 27.54
N ARG A 263 -1.42 -10.50 26.85
CA ARG A 263 -0.31 -11.24 27.46
C ARG A 263 0.79 -10.31 27.94
N ALA A 264 1.15 -9.33 27.12
CA ALA A 264 2.15 -8.31 27.44
C ALA A 264 1.96 -7.08 26.55
N ILE A 265 2.37 -5.91 27.05
CA ILE A 265 2.40 -4.66 26.30
C ILE A 265 3.59 -3.81 26.73
N ASN A 266 4.26 -3.16 25.78
CA ASN A 266 5.32 -2.20 26.05
C ASN A 266 5.30 -1.09 24.97
N ALA A 267 6.31 -0.21 24.94
CA ALA A 267 6.35 0.88 23.96
C ALA A 267 6.55 0.43 22.50
N GLU A 268 6.96 -0.83 22.28
CA GLU A 268 7.32 -1.33 20.95
C GLU A 268 6.25 -2.26 20.36
N LYS A 269 5.50 -2.98 21.20
CA LYS A 269 4.56 -4.01 20.76
C LYS A 269 3.55 -4.42 21.83
N ILE A 270 2.52 -5.09 21.35
CA ILE A 270 1.52 -5.82 22.13
C ILE A 270 1.56 -7.31 21.76
N ARG A 271 1.36 -8.18 22.76
CA ARG A 271 1.15 -9.62 22.58
C ARG A 271 -0.25 -10.00 23.03
N LEU A 272 -1.01 -10.56 22.11
CA LEU A 272 -2.40 -10.97 22.31
C LEU A 272 -2.53 -12.48 22.15
N TRP A 273 -3.25 -13.11 23.06
CA TRP A 273 -3.69 -14.49 22.94
C TRP A 273 -5.14 -14.53 22.46
N PHE A 274 -5.39 -15.23 21.36
CA PHE A 274 -6.68 -15.37 20.72
C PHE A 274 -7.22 -16.76 20.96
N SER A 275 -8.52 -16.86 21.23
CA SER A 275 -9.24 -18.12 21.29
C SER A 275 -10.57 -17.96 20.59
N GLU A 276 -10.87 -18.83 19.64
CA GLU A 276 -12.16 -18.93 18.98
C GLU A 276 -12.75 -20.31 19.22
N ALA A 277 -13.92 -20.35 19.86
CA ALA A 277 -14.69 -21.57 20.08
C ALA A 277 -15.97 -21.50 19.24
N PRO A 278 -15.96 -22.03 18.00
CA PRO A 278 -17.17 -22.13 17.22
C PRO A 278 -18.13 -23.15 17.85
N THR A 279 -19.41 -23.02 17.54
CA THR A 279 -20.38 -24.08 17.83
C THR A 279 -20.87 -24.70 16.53
N ASP A 280 -21.35 -25.95 16.60
CA ASP A 280 -22.05 -26.55 15.48
C ASP A 280 -23.44 -25.91 15.27
N ARG A 281 -24.16 -26.38 14.25
CA ARG A 281 -25.53 -25.92 13.91
C ARG A 281 -26.57 -26.09 15.02
N TYR A 282 -26.25 -26.85 16.08
CA TYR A 282 -27.12 -27.09 17.23
C TYR A 282 -26.66 -26.31 18.47
N GLY A 283 -25.66 -25.43 18.34
CA GLY A 283 -25.09 -24.68 19.46
C GLY A 283 -24.16 -25.52 20.34
N ARG A 284 -23.72 -26.71 19.89
CA ARG A 284 -22.77 -27.54 20.66
C ARG A 284 -21.35 -27.03 20.43
N PRO A 285 -20.55 -26.83 21.48
CA PRO A 285 -19.20 -26.29 21.35
C PRO A 285 -18.30 -27.24 20.55
N MET A 286 -17.51 -26.67 19.65
CA MET A 286 -16.42 -27.35 18.95
C MET A 286 -15.08 -27.08 19.64
N PRO A 287 -14.02 -27.87 19.38
CA PRO A 287 -12.69 -27.58 19.90
C PRO A 287 -12.25 -26.16 19.55
N PRO A 288 -11.74 -25.38 20.52
CA PRO A 288 -11.32 -24.01 20.25
C PRO A 288 -10.05 -23.98 19.38
N ASN A 289 -9.99 -23.03 18.45
CA ASN A 289 -8.75 -22.64 17.81
C ASN A 289 -8.07 -21.56 18.66
N GLN A 290 -6.75 -21.67 18.86
CA GLN A 290 -5.99 -20.77 19.71
C GLN A 290 -4.66 -20.41 19.08
N TRP A 291 -4.28 -19.15 19.17
CA TRP A 291 -3.01 -18.66 18.65
C TRP A 291 -2.57 -17.39 19.40
N GLU A 292 -1.30 -17.05 19.27
CA GLU A 292 -0.73 -15.81 19.81
C GLU A 292 -0.28 -14.93 18.65
N GLU A 293 -0.58 -13.63 18.72
CA GLU A 293 -0.06 -12.65 17.77
C GLU A 293 0.74 -11.57 18.50
N THR A 294 1.74 -11.06 17.78
CA THR A 294 2.53 -9.90 18.22
C THR A 294 2.31 -8.78 17.22
N ILE A 295 1.75 -7.67 17.68
CA ILE A 295 1.46 -6.50 16.86
C ILE A 295 2.41 -5.38 17.28
N ALA A 296 3.01 -4.69 16.32
CA ALA A 296 3.88 -3.55 16.60
C ALA A 296 3.06 -2.40 17.21
N ALA A 297 3.63 -1.68 18.18
CA ALA A 297 2.98 -0.52 18.80
C ALA A 297 2.82 0.62 17.82
N GLN A 298 3.69 0.68 16.82
CA GLN A 298 3.73 1.72 15.81
C GLN A 298 3.90 1.11 14.42
N TYR A 299 3.35 1.76 13.40
CA TYR A 299 3.47 1.33 12.01
C TYR A 299 3.64 2.53 11.08
N ASP A 300 4.15 2.25 9.88
CA ASP A 300 4.21 3.24 8.80
C ASP A 300 2.82 3.30 8.12
N PRO A 301 2.10 4.44 8.16
CA PRO A 301 0.79 4.55 7.55
C PRO A 301 0.83 4.43 6.01
N GLY A 302 2.01 4.56 5.39
CA GLY A 302 2.22 4.26 3.97
C GLY A 302 2.23 2.76 3.64
N ASP A 303 2.54 1.91 4.63
CA ASP A 303 2.58 0.45 4.47
C ASP A 303 1.22 -0.22 4.72
N ASP A 304 0.29 0.45 5.41
CA ASP A 304 -1.03 -0.09 5.71
C ASP A 304 -2.17 0.76 5.08
N PRO A 305 -2.86 0.27 4.04
CA PRO A 305 -4.00 0.97 3.45
C PRO A 305 -5.18 1.18 4.42
N LEU A 306 -5.21 0.47 5.57
CA LEU A 306 -6.23 0.64 6.61
C LEU A 306 -5.98 1.87 7.50
N ALA A 307 -4.77 2.42 7.49
CA ALA A 307 -4.37 3.57 8.31
C ALA A 307 -5.27 4.79 8.14
N ASN A 308 -5.69 5.02 6.90
CA ASN A 308 -6.49 6.18 6.50
C ASN A 308 -8.00 5.91 6.56
N GLN A 309 -8.42 4.74 7.03
CA GLN A 309 -9.83 4.41 7.16
C GLN A 309 -10.39 4.89 8.50
N SER A 310 -11.71 5.09 8.57
CA SER A 310 -12.37 5.43 9.84
C SER A 310 -12.15 4.31 10.87
N ARG A 311 -12.17 4.65 12.16
CA ARG A 311 -12.08 3.66 13.26
C ARG A 311 -13.09 2.54 13.10
N SER A 312 -14.30 2.85 12.63
CA SER A 312 -15.31 1.85 12.30
C SER A 312 -14.87 0.89 11.21
N ALA A 313 -14.29 1.38 10.12
CA ALA A 313 -13.76 0.51 9.07
C ALA A 313 -12.59 -0.36 9.58
N GLN A 314 -11.72 0.19 10.43
CA GLN A 314 -10.66 -0.59 11.10
C GLN A 314 -11.21 -1.61 12.10
N LEU A 315 -12.32 -1.33 12.79
CA LEU A 315 -12.98 -2.29 13.67
C LEU A 315 -13.70 -3.37 12.86
N LEU A 316 -14.30 -3.02 11.73
CA LEU A 316 -14.80 -4.01 10.79
C LEU A 316 -13.65 -4.95 10.40
N THR A 317 -12.49 -4.37 10.03
CA THR A 317 -11.12 -4.93 10.04
C THR A 317 -10.93 -6.24 10.81
N ILE A 318 -10.81 -6.00 12.11
CA ILE A 318 -10.44 -6.95 13.16
C ILE A 318 -11.52 -8.04 13.33
N PHE A 319 -12.78 -7.69 13.14
CA PHE A 319 -13.90 -8.62 13.30
C PHE A 319 -14.39 -9.24 11.96
N HIS A 320 -13.63 -9.10 10.86
CA HIS A 320 -14.01 -9.56 9.51
C HIS A 320 -13.89 -11.06 9.28
N GLN A 321 -13.02 -11.77 10.01
CA GLN A 321 -12.68 -13.16 9.67
C GLN A 321 -13.86 -14.15 9.73
N ALA A 322 -15.08 -13.72 10.10
CA ALA A 322 -16.28 -14.55 10.11
C ALA A 322 -17.59 -13.84 9.64
N GLY A 323 -17.52 -12.69 8.95
CA GLY A 323 -18.69 -11.85 8.63
C GLY A 323 -19.04 -11.74 7.14
N ASN A 324 -20.21 -11.16 6.83
CA ASN A 324 -20.69 -10.92 5.46
C ASN A 324 -19.82 -9.92 4.68
N LEU A 325 -19.02 -9.11 5.38
CA LEU A 325 -18.10 -8.13 4.79
C LEU A 325 -16.97 -8.75 3.97
N ALA A 326 -16.58 -10.00 4.26
CA ALA A 326 -15.57 -10.72 3.47
C ALA A 326 -16.03 -10.97 2.02
N MET A 327 -17.30 -10.74 1.71
CA MET A 327 -17.90 -10.94 0.39
C MET A 327 -17.79 -9.71 -0.52
N GLY A 328 -16.67 -8.97 -0.48
CA GLY A 328 -16.38 -7.89 -1.44
C GLY A 328 -17.47 -6.81 -1.50
N VAL A 329 -17.95 -6.36 -0.35
CA VAL A 329 -18.97 -5.31 -0.30
C VAL A 329 -18.33 -3.93 -0.41
N HIS A 330 -19.02 -3.01 -1.09
CA HIS A 330 -18.61 -1.61 -1.19
C HIS A 330 -19.53 -0.74 -0.34
N PRO A 331 -18.99 0.27 0.37
CA PRO A 331 -19.81 1.23 1.08
C PRO A 331 -20.72 1.94 0.07
N ASN A 332 -22.02 1.98 0.36
CA ASN A 332 -22.94 2.77 -0.43
C ASN A 332 -22.72 4.26 -0.11
N THR A 333 -23.01 5.17 -1.03
CA THR A 333 -22.83 6.63 -0.83
C THR A 333 -23.82 7.25 0.15
N VAL A 334 -24.58 6.42 0.89
CA VAL A 334 -25.55 6.88 1.87
C VAL A 334 -24.78 7.41 3.09
N PRO A 335 -25.19 8.56 3.66
CA PRO A 335 -24.58 9.08 4.87
C PRO A 335 -24.53 8.02 5.98
N ILE A 336 -23.42 7.96 6.69
CA ILE A 336 -23.29 7.14 7.90
C ILE A 336 -24.22 7.75 8.96
N GLU A 337 -25.12 6.94 9.50
CA GLU A 337 -25.94 7.35 10.65
C GLU A 337 -25.13 7.14 11.92
N THR A 338 -25.22 8.08 12.87
CA THR A 338 -24.49 8.00 14.14
C THR A 338 -25.39 8.36 15.31
N GLY A 339 -25.06 7.88 16.51
CA GLY A 339 -25.74 8.31 17.73
C GLY A 339 -25.11 7.75 18.99
N GLU A 340 -25.71 8.07 20.12
CA GLU A 340 -25.33 7.56 21.44
C GLU A 340 -26.33 6.51 21.92
N ASP A 341 -25.86 5.56 22.71
CA ASP A 341 -26.66 4.50 23.33
C ASP A 341 -26.01 4.03 24.64
N THR A 342 -26.72 3.26 25.45
CA THR A 342 -26.17 2.59 26.63
C THR A 342 -26.50 1.11 26.58
N ILE A 343 -25.47 0.27 26.46
CA ILE A 343 -25.62 -1.18 26.44
C ILE A 343 -25.35 -1.74 27.83
N GLU A 344 -26.25 -2.60 28.31
CA GLU A 344 -26.04 -3.35 29.54
C GLU A 344 -25.38 -4.71 29.24
N VAL A 345 -24.24 -4.98 29.89
CA VAL A 345 -23.51 -6.25 29.79
C VAL A 345 -23.25 -6.75 31.21
N ASN A 346 -23.84 -7.89 31.57
CA ASN A 346 -23.75 -8.49 32.92
C ASN A 346 -24.06 -7.50 34.06
N GLY A 347 -25.09 -6.66 33.91
CA GLY A 347 -25.47 -5.65 34.91
C GLY A 347 -24.63 -4.36 34.88
N ALA A 348 -23.55 -4.31 34.09
CA ALA A 348 -22.78 -3.09 33.88
C ALA A 348 -23.36 -2.29 32.72
N ARG A 349 -23.59 -0.98 32.93
CA ARG A 349 -24.06 -0.06 31.88
C ARG A 349 -22.86 0.59 31.19
N ILE A 350 -22.72 0.36 29.90
CA ILE A 350 -21.61 0.85 29.07
C ILE A 350 -22.17 1.95 28.16
N ALA A 351 -21.68 3.18 28.30
CA ALA A 351 -21.96 4.24 27.35
C ALA A 351 -21.27 3.92 26.02
N THR A 352 -22.03 4.02 24.93
CA THR A 352 -21.56 3.64 23.59
C THR A 352 -21.91 4.69 22.56
N HIS A 353 -20.96 4.95 21.66
CA HIS A 353 -21.23 5.61 20.39
C HIS A 353 -21.52 4.55 19.33
N TRP A 354 -22.57 4.74 18.53
CA TRP A 354 -22.90 3.84 17.44
C TRP A 354 -22.83 4.51 16.07
N GLU A 355 -22.41 3.73 15.08
CA GLU A 355 -22.40 4.09 13.67
C GLU A 355 -23.12 3.00 12.85
N SER A 356 -23.87 3.40 11.83
CA SER A 356 -24.60 2.51 10.93
C SER A 356 -24.34 2.89 9.47
N ALA A 357 -23.93 1.90 8.69
CA ALA A 357 -23.64 2.07 7.27
C ALA A 357 -24.31 0.99 6.43
N THR A 358 -24.74 1.37 5.23
CA THR A 358 -25.32 0.45 4.24
C THR A 358 -24.28 0.13 3.18
N TYR A 359 -24.18 -1.15 2.83
CA TYR A 359 -23.26 -1.69 1.85
C TYR A 359 -24.02 -2.42 0.74
N ALA A 360 -23.47 -2.36 -0.46
CA ALA A 360 -23.91 -3.14 -1.61
C ALA A 360 -22.88 -4.23 -1.90
N TYR A 361 -23.35 -5.41 -2.31
CA TYR A 361 -22.48 -6.49 -2.78
C TYR A 361 -21.99 -6.19 -4.19
N ASP A 362 -20.72 -6.46 -4.46
CA ASP A 362 -20.25 -6.52 -5.84
C ASP A 362 -20.90 -7.71 -6.56
N ALA A 363 -21.82 -7.40 -7.47
CA ALA A 363 -22.57 -8.38 -8.22
C ALA A 363 -21.70 -9.20 -9.20
N LEU A 364 -20.48 -8.73 -9.53
CA LEU A 364 -19.53 -9.47 -10.35
C LEU A 364 -18.87 -10.60 -9.55
N VAL A 365 -18.55 -10.34 -8.28
CA VAL A 365 -17.92 -11.33 -7.40
C VAL A 365 -18.97 -12.26 -6.79
N TRP A 366 -20.14 -11.72 -6.41
CA TRP A 366 -21.20 -12.47 -5.73
C TRP A 366 -22.58 -12.30 -6.41
N PRO A 367 -22.80 -12.94 -7.55
CA PRO A 367 -24.04 -12.79 -8.32
C PRO A 367 -25.29 -13.26 -7.57
N THR A 368 -25.16 -14.18 -6.61
CA THR A 368 -26.27 -14.63 -5.74
C THR A 368 -26.75 -13.57 -4.77
N PHE A 369 -25.91 -12.59 -4.44
CA PHE A 369 -26.27 -11.46 -3.59
C PHE A 369 -26.54 -10.18 -4.39
N LYS A 370 -26.71 -10.32 -5.72
CA LYS A 370 -27.14 -9.22 -6.57
C LYS A 370 -28.50 -8.73 -6.08
N ASN A 371 -28.57 -7.45 -5.73
CA ASN A 371 -29.71 -6.76 -5.11
C ASN A 371 -29.93 -7.03 -3.61
N CYS A 372 -29.01 -7.73 -2.93
CA CYS A 372 -29.03 -7.75 -1.48
C CYS A 372 -28.47 -6.44 -0.91
N ARG A 373 -29.05 -5.99 0.19
CA ARG A 373 -28.56 -4.88 1.01
C ARG A 373 -27.94 -5.45 2.28
N LEU A 374 -26.77 -4.95 2.67
CA LEU A 374 -26.15 -5.24 3.96
C LEU A 374 -26.14 -3.96 4.79
N VAL A 375 -26.71 -3.98 5.98
CA VAL A 375 -26.62 -2.88 6.95
C VAL A 375 -25.76 -3.34 8.10
N ILE A 376 -24.74 -2.56 8.43
CA ILE A 376 -23.84 -2.88 9.53
C ILE A 376 -23.90 -1.74 10.53
N LYS A 377 -24.24 -2.09 11.76
CA LYS A 377 -24.28 -1.17 12.88
C LYS A 377 -23.29 -1.61 13.94
N LEU A 378 -22.44 -0.69 14.36
CA LEU A 378 -21.41 -0.89 15.37
C LEU A 378 -21.72 -0.02 16.58
N TRP A 379 -21.51 -0.55 17.76
CA TRP A 379 -21.51 0.19 19.03
C TRP A 379 -20.12 0.07 19.63
N THR A 380 -19.53 1.20 19.97
CA THR A 380 -18.16 1.29 20.45
C THR A 380 -18.06 2.05 21.75
N SER A 381 -17.07 1.71 22.58
CA SER A 381 -16.79 2.38 23.86
C SER A 381 -15.30 2.30 24.16
N ASP A 382 -14.71 3.41 24.58
CA ASP A 382 -13.30 3.47 25.01
C ASP A 382 -13.04 2.74 26.33
N THR A 383 -14.09 2.32 27.03
CA THR A 383 -13.99 1.51 28.26
C THR A 383 -13.76 0.02 27.98
N VAL A 384 -13.89 -0.42 26.72
CA VAL A 384 -13.73 -1.81 26.30
C VAL A 384 -12.42 -1.98 25.55
N PRO A 385 -11.56 -2.97 25.89
CA PRO A 385 -10.22 -3.14 25.32
C PRO A 385 -10.10 -3.15 23.79
N THR A 386 -11.11 -3.61 23.06
CA THR A 386 -11.05 -3.60 21.58
C THR A 386 -11.94 -2.51 20.98
N GLY A 387 -12.48 -1.62 21.81
CA GLY A 387 -13.47 -0.60 21.44
C GLY A 387 -14.87 -1.16 21.12
N LEU A 388 -15.01 -2.40 20.66
CA LEU A 388 -16.29 -2.98 20.24
C LEU A 388 -17.15 -3.40 21.44
N VAL A 389 -18.41 -2.97 21.48
CA VAL A 389 -19.42 -3.45 22.45
C VAL A 389 -20.44 -4.34 21.77
N ARG A 390 -20.92 -3.94 20.59
CA ARG A 390 -21.91 -4.68 19.80
C ARG A 390 -21.71 -4.41 18.32
N LYS A 391 -21.98 -5.42 17.49
CA LYS A 391 -22.07 -5.33 16.03
C LYS A 391 -23.31 -6.08 15.58
N THR A 392 -24.09 -5.49 14.68
CA THR A 392 -25.13 -6.20 13.94
C THR A 392 -24.86 -6.10 12.45
N GLU A 393 -24.93 -7.23 11.76
CA GLU A 393 -24.85 -7.34 10.30
C GLU A 393 -26.18 -7.87 9.78
N GLU A 394 -26.99 -6.99 9.20
CA GLU A 394 -28.30 -7.32 8.69
C GLU A 394 -28.26 -7.38 7.17
N ARG A 395 -28.48 -8.57 6.61
CA ARG A 395 -28.59 -8.80 5.17
C ARG A 395 -30.05 -8.97 4.79
N THR A 396 -30.48 -8.19 3.80
CA THR A 396 -31.83 -8.24 3.24
C THR A 396 -31.74 -8.51 1.74
N CYS A 397 -32.30 -9.63 1.29
CA CYS A 397 -32.27 -10.07 -0.10
C CYS A 397 -33.70 -10.25 -0.64
N PRO A 398 -34.01 -9.84 -1.88
CA PRO A 398 -35.28 -10.16 -2.51
C PRO A 398 -35.37 -11.66 -2.82
N LEU A 399 -36.42 -12.34 -2.32
CA LEU A 399 -36.73 -13.74 -2.67
C LEU A 399 -37.66 -13.82 -3.89
N ASN A 400 -38.63 -12.90 -3.99
CA ASN A 400 -39.61 -12.69 -5.09
C ASN A 400 -40.21 -11.26 -4.97
N ARG A 401 -41.12 -10.83 -5.87
CA ARG A 401 -41.66 -9.43 -5.91
C ARG A 401 -42.14 -8.88 -4.54
N ASP A 402 -42.66 -9.74 -3.66
CA ASP A 402 -43.23 -9.33 -2.36
C ASP A 402 -42.60 -10.01 -1.12
N GLN A 403 -41.51 -10.77 -1.27
CA GLN A 403 -40.87 -11.48 -0.15
C GLN A 403 -39.38 -11.16 -0.02
N LEU A 404 -38.92 -10.90 1.20
CA LEU A 404 -37.52 -10.63 1.53
C LEU A 404 -36.97 -11.75 2.43
N ALA A 405 -35.80 -12.27 2.08
CA ALA A 405 -34.97 -13.04 3.01
C ALA A 405 -34.16 -12.04 3.84
N ARG A 406 -34.42 -12.01 5.16
CA ARG A 406 -33.66 -11.20 6.12
C ARG A 406 -32.88 -12.12 7.03
N VAL A 407 -31.58 -11.88 7.16
CA VAL A 407 -30.70 -12.62 8.08
C VAL A 407 -29.90 -11.59 8.85
N MET A 408 -29.88 -11.69 10.17
CA MET A 408 -29.05 -10.84 11.01
C MET A 408 -28.04 -11.68 11.78
N VAL A 409 -26.79 -11.23 11.79
CA VAL A 409 -25.74 -11.73 12.67
C VAL A 409 -25.45 -10.67 13.70
N GLU A 410 -25.38 -11.06 14.96
CA GLU A 410 -24.97 -10.17 16.04
C GLU A 410 -23.68 -10.69 16.65
N THR A 411 -22.73 -9.79 16.89
CA THR A 411 -21.58 -10.01 17.78
C THR A 411 -21.72 -9.07 18.97
N SER A 412 -21.77 -9.58 20.19
CA SER A 412 -21.92 -8.77 21.40
C SER A 412 -20.88 -9.12 22.44
N LEU A 413 -20.42 -8.10 23.17
CA LEU A 413 -19.56 -8.25 24.32
C LEU A 413 -20.29 -9.07 25.39
N GLN A 414 -19.71 -10.20 25.76
CA GLN A 414 -20.21 -11.06 26.83
C GLN A 414 -19.57 -10.71 28.17
N SER A 415 -18.26 -10.48 28.20
CA SER A 415 -17.55 -10.10 29.40
C SER A 415 -16.26 -9.36 29.05
N PHE A 416 -15.80 -8.54 29.98
CA PHE A 416 -14.46 -7.99 29.98
C PHE A 416 -13.92 -7.92 31.40
N GLU A 417 -12.66 -8.31 31.59
CA GLU A 417 -11.99 -8.41 32.87
C GLU A 417 -10.65 -7.66 32.82
N GLY A 418 -10.16 -7.20 33.98
CA GLY A 418 -8.85 -6.54 34.08
C GLY A 418 -8.85 -5.03 33.81
N PHE A 419 -10.02 -4.39 33.81
CA PHE A 419 -10.11 -2.93 33.79
C PHE A 419 -9.86 -2.38 35.19
N THR A 420 -8.76 -1.64 35.36
CA THR A 420 -8.58 -0.78 36.53
C THR A 420 -8.94 0.62 36.04
N PRO A 421 -10.09 1.20 36.43
CA PRO A 421 -10.42 2.56 36.02
C PRO A 421 -9.27 3.47 36.45
N VAL A 422 -8.63 4.14 35.49
CA VAL A 422 -7.71 5.22 35.82
C VAL A 422 -8.57 6.30 36.45
N VAL A 423 -8.48 6.47 37.76
CA VAL A 423 -9.10 7.59 38.45
C VAL A 423 -8.44 8.85 37.87
N GLY A 424 -9.18 9.55 37.02
CA GLY A 424 -8.68 10.74 36.32
C GLY A 424 -8.11 11.75 37.30
N ARG A 425 -6.91 12.25 36.99
CA ARG A 425 -6.33 13.44 37.62
C ARG A 425 -6.82 14.70 36.92
#